data_AF-A0A538MJ11-F1
#
_entry.id   AF-A0A538MJ11-F1
#
_cell.length_a   1.000
_cell.length_b   1.000
_cell.length_c   1.000
_cell.angle_alpha   90.00
_cell.angle_beta   90.00
_cell.angle_gamma   90.00
#
_symmetry.space_group_name_H-M   'P 1'
#
loop_
_entity.id
_entity.type
_entity.pdbx_description
1 polymer ?
#
loop_
_entity_poly.entity_id
_entity_poly.type
_entity_poly.pdbx_seq_one_letter_code
_entity_poly.pdbx_strand_id
1 'polypeptide(L)'
;WDMGLWWQNQAASARFHRSGIDWTALDPKTGLYTPTHPYYARAWKWIPDLRPTSFFVQNGKNNLDIEQVLAIGNPIIFWATVIVIPWICVMWYRLRDWRAGFIVVAFAGQYVPWFLVTRPTFFFYVLPLTPFMVLGITYVCRQASDATIVVRDRETRDVAINPETGGPAISTAFVYRPFVVAYVIAAVAVFIWFWPVLTAGRISMLHWRTIVWFNAWI
;
A
#
# COMPACT_ATOMS: atom_id res chain seq x y z
N TRP A 1 -12.94 -41.41 3.72
CA TRP A 1 -13.06 -40.09 4.36
C TRP A 1 -13.48 -40.30 5.81
N ASP A 2 -12.65 -39.90 6.77
CA ASP A 2 -12.95 -40.03 8.21
C ASP A 2 -13.65 -38.77 8.71
N MET A 3 -14.96 -38.86 8.90
CA MET A 3 -15.79 -37.75 9.36
C MET A 3 -15.55 -37.40 10.84
N GLY A 4 -15.13 -38.37 11.66
CA GLY A 4 -14.85 -38.16 13.07
C GLY A 4 -13.58 -37.33 13.26
N LEU A 5 -12.50 -37.70 12.55
CA LEU A 5 -11.25 -36.95 12.53
C LEU A 5 -11.47 -35.54 11.96
N TRP A 6 -12.27 -35.41 10.90
CA TRP A 6 -12.62 -34.09 10.36
C TRP A 6 -13.25 -33.21 11.43
N TRP A 7 -14.23 -33.72 12.19
CA TRP A 7 -14.89 -32.91 13.21
C TRP A 7 -13.97 -32.53 14.38
N GLN A 8 -13.12 -33.46 14.80
CA GLN A 8 -12.11 -33.20 15.83
C GLN A 8 -11.17 -32.07 15.41
N ASN A 9 -10.74 -32.06 14.14
CA ASN A 9 -9.88 -31.01 13.60
C ASN A 9 -10.58 -29.64 13.58
N GLN A 10 -11.85 -29.56 13.21
CA GLN A 10 -12.59 -28.28 13.26
C GLN A 10 -12.73 -27.78 14.70
N ALA A 11 -13.06 -28.68 15.64
CA ALA A 11 -13.19 -28.32 17.05
C ALA A 11 -11.84 -27.88 17.65
N ALA A 12 -10.74 -28.53 17.25
CA ALA A 12 -9.39 -28.15 17.65
C ALA A 12 -9.00 -26.77 17.10
N SER A 13 -9.28 -26.50 15.82
CA SER A 13 -9.06 -25.18 15.21
C SER A 13 -9.87 -24.08 15.89
N ALA A 14 -11.15 -24.34 16.19
CA ALA A 14 -12.00 -23.38 16.91
C ALA A 14 -11.48 -23.08 18.32
N ARG A 15 -11.05 -24.10 19.07
CA ARG A 15 -10.43 -23.92 20.40
C ARG A 15 -9.12 -23.15 20.30
N PHE A 16 -8.28 -23.49 19.32
CA PHE A 16 -7.04 -22.76 19.05
C PHE A 16 -7.34 -21.27 18.84
N HIS A 17 -8.27 -20.92 17.95
CA HIS A 17 -8.63 -19.52 17.71
C HIS A 17 -9.31 -18.81 18.88
N ARG A 18 -10.00 -19.54 19.78
CA ARG A 18 -10.69 -18.95 20.94
C ARG A 18 -9.77 -18.70 22.14
N SER A 19 -8.88 -19.64 22.43
CA SER A 19 -8.12 -19.66 23.70
C SER A 19 -6.69 -20.16 23.57
N GLY A 20 -6.28 -20.65 22.41
CA GLY A 20 -5.00 -21.32 22.22
C GLY A 20 -3.86 -20.41 21.79
N ILE A 21 -4.08 -19.08 21.74
CA ILE A 21 -3.06 -18.19 21.20
C ILE A 21 -2.89 -16.94 22.05
N ASP A 22 -1.86 -17.01 22.88
CA ASP A 22 -1.31 -15.85 23.58
C ASP A 22 -0.47 -15.05 22.60
N TRP A 23 -1.12 -14.02 22.09
CA TRP A 23 -0.59 -13.15 21.05
C TRP A 23 0.18 -11.96 21.61
N THR A 24 0.14 -11.77 22.92
CA THR A 24 0.87 -10.74 23.63
C THR A 24 1.56 -11.33 24.84
N ALA A 25 2.81 -10.99 25.05
CA ALA A 25 3.58 -11.33 26.24
C ALA A 25 4.00 -10.05 26.97
N LEU A 26 4.13 -10.14 28.29
CA LEU A 26 4.67 -9.04 29.09
C LEU A 26 6.15 -8.85 28.70
N ASP A 27 6.49 -7.67 28.17
CA ASP A 27 7.89 -7.31 27.93
C ASP A 27 8.55 -6.97 29.27
N PRO A 28 9.57 -7.74 29.71
CA PRO A 28 10.24 -7.50 30.98
C PRO A 28 10.93 -6.13 31.08
N LYS A 29 11.24 -5.49 29.94
CA LYS A 29 11.92 -4.19 29.90
C LYS A 29 10.95 -3.01 30.05
N THR A 30 9.78 -3.11 29.45
CA THR A 30 8.80 -2.00 29.41
C THR A 30 7.62 -2.20 30.35
N GLY A 31 7.39 -3.43 30.83
CA GLY A 31 6.21 -3.77 31.63
C GLY A 31 4.89 -3.74 30.83
N LEU A 32 4.97 -3.60 29.50
CA LEU A 32 3.82 -3.56 28.61
C LEU A 32 3.64 -4.89 27.88
N TYR A 33 2.39 -5.23 27.57
CA TYR A 33 2.10 -6.36 26.71
C TYR A 33 2.52 -6.04 25.26
N THR A 34 3.46 -6.82 24.74
CA THR A 34 3.98 -6.70 23.37
C THR A 34 3.62 -7.93 22.55
N PRO A 35 3.49 -7.80 21.21
CA PRO A 35 3.14 -8.93 20.36
C PRO A 35 4.17 -10.06 20.47
N THR A 36 3.71 -11.31 20.57
CA THR A 36 4.61 -12.49 20.63
C THR A 36 5.30 -12.79 19.30
N HIS A 37 4.73 -12.35 18.18
CA HIS A 37 5.31 -12.56 16.85
C HIS A 37 6.06 -11.31 16.34
N PRO A 38 7.33 -11.43 15.91
CA PRO A 38 8.18 -10.28 15.55
C PRO A 38 7.64 -9.48 14.35
N TYR A 39 6.92 -10.13 13.43
CA TYR A 39 6.30 -9.48 12.26
C TYR A 39 4.84 -9.04 12.45
N TYR A 40 4.36 -8.95 13.70
CA TYR A 40 3.04 -8.39 13.96
C TYR A 40 2.93 -6.96 13.40
N ALA A 41 1.87 -6.72 12.62
CA ALA A 41 1.59 -5.43 12.00
C ALA A 41 0.09 -5.10 12.10
N ARG A 42 -0.23 -4.04 12.85
CA ARG A 42 -1.61 -3.49 12.92
C ARG A 42 -2.05 -2.92 11.58
N ALA A 43 -3.36 -2.97 11.30
CA ALA A 43 -3.99 -2.46 10.08
C ALA A 43 -3.42 -1.12 9.59
N TRP A 44 -3.35 -0.12 10.47
CA TRP A 44 -2.87 1.22 10.13
C TRP A 44 -1.42 1.27 9.59
N LYS A 45 -0.59 0.25 9.89
CA LYS A 45 0.80 0.17 9.42
C LYS A 45 0.93 -0.36 8.00
N TRP A 46 -0.12 -0.94 7.42
CA TRP A 46 -0.01 -1.65 6.15
C TRP A 46 0.15 -0.71 4.96
N ILE A 47 -0.72 0.30 4.82
CA ILE A 47 -0.68 1.19 3.66
C ILE A 47 0.59 2.05 3.61
N PRO A 48 1.11 2.60 4.73
CA PRO A 48 2.40 3.30 4.71
C PRO A 48 3.60 2.34 4.69
N ASP A 49 3.36 1.02 4.61
CA ASP A 49 4.38 -0.03 4.54
C ASP A 49 5.41 0.04 5.69
N LEU A 50 4.95 0.21 6.93
CA LEU A 50 5.84 0.44 8.08
C LEU A 50 6.43 -0.84 8.68
N ARG A 51 5.79 -1.98 8.44
CA ARG A 51 6.19 -3.27 9.02
C ARG A 51 5.92 -4.41 8.03
N PRO A 52 6.77 -4.57 6.99
CA PRO A 52 6.72 -5.72 6.09
C PRO A 52 6.96 -7.03 6.85
N THR A 53 6.59 -8.15 6.24
CA THR A 53 6.69 -9.48 6.86
C THR A 53 7.73 -10.31 6.12
N SER A 54 8.75 -10.82 6.83
CA SER A 54 9.70 -11.75 6.21
C SER A 54 9.14 -13.17 6.21
N PHE A 55 9.18 -13.82 5.06
CA PHE A 55 8.77 -15.22 4.90
C PHE A 55 9.96 -16.19 4.89
N PHE A 56 11.11 -15.73 4.42
CA PHE A 56 12.32 -16.54 4.33
C PHE A 56 13.53 -15.64 4.52
N VAL A 57 14.52 -16.12 5.28
CA VAL A 57 15.84 -15.50 5.43
C VAL A 57 16.88 -16.59 5.53
N GLN A 58 17.92 -16.51 4.70
CA GLN A 58 19.10 -17.34 4.80
C GLN A 58 20.35 -16.48 4.64
N ASN A 59 21.19 -16.44 5.68
CA ASN A 59 22.47 -15.77 5.62
C ASN A 59 23.53 -16.72 5.07
N GLY A 60 24.44 -16.21 4.24
CA GLY A 60 25.60 -16.99 3.81
C GLY A 60 26.64 -17.16 4.93
N LYS A 61 27.62 -18.04 4.69
CA LYS A 61 28.56 -18.55 5.71
C LYS A 61 29.31 -17.48 6.52
N ASN A 62 29.52 -16.29 5.95
CA ASN A 62 30.25 -15.18 6.59
C ASN A 62 29.37 -13.95 6.87
N ASN A 63 28.04 -14.04 6.77
CA ASN A 63 27.10 -12.90 6.86
C ASN A 63 27.43 -11.74 5.88
N LEU A 64 28.11 -12.04 4.77
CA LEU A 64 28.44 -11.05 3.74
C LEU A 64 27.33 -10.92 2.69
N ASP A 65 26.44 -11.91 2.65
CA ASP A 65 25.36 -12.07 1.71
C ASP A 65 24.13 -12.69 2.37
N ILE A 66 22.98 -12.42 1.77
CA ILE A 66 21.66 -12.78 2.28
C ILE A 66 20.73 -13.15 1.12
N GLU A 67 19.90 -14.17 1.36
CA GLU A 67 18.74 -14.52 0.54
C GLU A 67 17.51 -14.29 1.40
N GLN A 68 16.55 -13.49 0.91
CA GLN A 68 15.35 -13.16 1.67
C GLN A 68 14.12 -13.18 0.76
N VAL A 69 13.01 -13.69 1.28
CA VAL A 69 11.67 -13.41 0.75
C VAL A 69 10.98 -12.47 1.74
N LEU A 70 10.77 -11.24 1.31
CA LEU A 70 10.14 -10.19 2.09
C LEU A 70 8.80 -9.81 1.45
N ALA A 71 7.71 -10.02 2.17
CA ALA A 71 6.41 -9.45 1.83
C ALA A 71 6.44 -7.95 2.15
N ILE A 72 6.75 -7.16 1.13
CA ILE A 72 6.87 -5.70 1.17
C ILE A 72 6.09 -5.07 0.02
N GLY A 73 5.56 -3.88 0.25
CA GLY A 73 4.88 -3.11 -0.78
C GLY A 73 5.87 -2.50 -1.76
N ASN A 74 5.37 -2.04 -2.92
CA ASN A 74 6.12 -1.09 -3.73
C ASN A 74 5.92 0.31 -3.12
N PRO A 75 6.95 0.96 -2.55
CA PRO A 75 6.80 2.24 -1.86
C PRO A 75 6.14 3.33 -2.70
N ILE A 76 6.37 3.35 -4.03
CA ILE A 76 5.73 4.32 -4.93
C ILE A 76 4.21 4.15 -4.92
N ILE A 77 3.72 2.91 -4.96
CA ILE A 77 2.28 2.59 -4.94
C ILE A 77 1.71 2.79 -3.53
N PHE A 78 2.39 2.27 -2.52
CA PHE A 78 1.91 2.28 -1.14
C PHE A 78 1.86 3.70 -0.56
N TRP A 79 2.90 4.50 -0.76
CA TRP A 79 2.92 5.89 -0.27
C TRP A 79 1.99 6.80 -1.07
N ALA A 80 1.87 6.60 -2.40
CA ALA A 80 0.87 7.31 -3.18
C ALA A 80 -0.55 7.03 -2.69
N THR A 81 -0.84 5.78 -2.29
CA THR A 81 -2.16 5.39 -1.76
C THR A 81 -2.56 6.19 -0.53
N VAL A 82 -1.62 6.51 0.36
CA VAL A 82 -1.87 7.33 1.57
C VAL A 82 -2.51 8.69 1.19
N ILE A 83 -2.13 9.25 0.05
CA ILE A 83 -2.61 10.54 -0.45
C ILE A 83 -3.83 10.35 -1.36
N VAL A 84 -3.78 9.36 -2.24
CA VAL A 84 -4.80 9.10 -3.27
C VAL A 84 -6.14 8.73 -2.65
N ILE A 85 -6.17 7.89 -1.61
CA ILE A 85 -7.44 7.44 -1.01
C ILE A 85 -8.23 8.63 -0.41
N PRO A 86 -7.64 9.51 0.42
CA PRO A 86 -8.30 10.75 0.83
C PRO A 86 -8.73 11.64 -0.35
N TRP A 87 -7.88 11.78 -1.37
CA TRP A 87 -8.20 12.59 -2.55
C TRP A 87 -9.42 12.06 -3.31
N ILE A 88 -9.50 10.76 -3.56
CA ILE A 88 -10.66 10.17 -4.26
C ILE A 88 -11.94 10.26 -3.43
N CYS A 89 -11.87 10.26 -2.08
CA CYS A 89 -13.03 10.54 -1.23
C CYS A 89 -13.56 11.97 -1.47
N VAL A 90 -12.67 12.96 -1.54
CA VAL A 90 -13.03 14.36 -1.83
C VAL A 90 -13.60 14.47 -3.25
N MET A 91 -12.99 13.81 -4.23
CA MET A 91 -13.47 13.81 -5.62
C MET A 91 -14.80 13.10 -5.77
N TRP A 92 -15.02 11.98 -5.07
CA TRP A 92 -16.31 11.30 -5.07
C TRP A 92 -17.41 12.22 -4.52
N TYR A 93 -17.14 12.95 -3.43
CA TYR A 93 -18.09 13.91 -2.89
C TYR A 93 -18.40 15.08 -3.85
N ARG A 94 -17.38 15.63 -4.51
CA ARG A 94 -17.50 16.81 -5.39
C ARG A 94 -18.05 16.48 -6.78
N LEU A 95 -17.52 15.44 -7.41
CA LEU A 95 -17.83 15.07 -8.80
C LEU A 95 -18.99 14.07 -8.89
N ARG A 96 -19.35 13.42 -7.77
CA ARG A 96 -20.37 12.35 -7.72
C ARG A 96 -20.13 11.24 -8.75
N ASP A 97 -18.85 10.99 -9.06
CA ASP A 97 -18.42 9.94 -9.98
C ASP A 97 -18.55 8.57 -9.33
N TRP A 98 -19.34 7.68 -9.94
CA TRP A 98 -19.54 6.32 -9.45
C TRP A 98 -18.25 5.50 -9.42
N ARG A 99 -17.27 5.80 -10.29
CA ARG A 99 -15.98 5.11 -10.34
C ARG A 99 -15.17 5.37 -9.06
N ALA A 100 -15.12 6.64 -8.64
CA ALA A 100 -14.48 7.02 -7.39
C ALA A 100 -15.20 6.37 -6.19
N GLY A 101 -16.54 6.39 -6.20
CA GLY A 101 -17.33 5.73 -5.16
C GLY A 101 -17.10 4.23 -5.05
N PHE A 102 -17.06 3.51 -6.18
CA PHE A 102 -16.75 2.09 -6.22
C PHE A 102 -15.38 1.79 -5.59
N ILE A 103 -14.33 2.53 -5.97
CA ILE A 103 -12.99 2.34 -5.44
C ILE A 103 -12.96 2.58 -3.93
N VAL A 104 -13.56 3.69 -3.47
CA VAL A 104 -13.61 4.04 -2.04
C VAL A 104 -14.34 2.98 -1.23
N VAL A 105 -15.55 2.58 -1.66
CA VAL A 105 -16.36 1.61 -0.92
C VAL A 105 -15.69 0.24 -0.89
N ALA A 106 -15.14 -0.22 -2.02
CA ALA A 106 -14.46 -1.51 -2.08
C ALA A 106 -13.18 -1.51 -1.23
N PHE A 107 -12.37 -0.45 -1.30
CA PHE A 107 -11.17 -0.32 -0.45
C PHE A 107 -11.54 -0.25 1.04
N ALA A 108 -12.50 0.60 1.40
CA ALA A 108 -12.92 0.77 2.79
C ALA A 108 -13.56 -0.50 3.36
N GLY A 109 -14.40 -1.19 2.58
CA GLY A 109 -15.02 -2.45 2.97
C GLY A 109 -14.01 -3.56 3.27
N GLN A 110 -12.84 -3.52 2.64
CA GLN A 110 -11.74 -4.46 2.90
C GLN A 110 -10.77 -3.98 3.98
N TYR A 111 -10.61 -2.67 4.18
CA TYR A 111 -9.60 -2.13 5.09
C TYR A 111 -10.14 -1.83 6.49
N VAL A 112 -11.28 -1.14 6.56
CA VAL A 112 -11.86 -0.63 7.83
C VAL A 112 -12.16 -1.75 8.82
N PRO A 113 -12.71 -2.93 8.44
CA PRO A 113 -12.98 -3.99 9.41
C PRO A 113 -11.74 -4.45 10.19
N TRP A 114 -10.53 -4.35 9.63
CA TRP A 114 -9.31 -4.76 10.31
C TRP A 114 -8.94 -3.89 11.51
N PHE A 115 -9.47 -2.67 11.61
CA PHE A 115 -9.29 -1.83 12.78
C PHE A 115 -10.10 -2.32 14.00
N LEU A 116 -11.12 -3.14 13.77
CA LEU A 116 -11.95 -3.75 14.81
C LEU A 116 -11.41 -5.12 15.24
N VAL A 117 -10.42 -5.65 14.51
CA VAL A 117 -9.85 -6.97 14.77
C VAL A 117 -8.83 -6.89 15.92
N THR A 118 -9.09 -7.64 16.99
CA THR A 118 -8.25 -7.68 18.20
C THR A 118 -7.17 -8.76 18.16
N ARG A 119 -7.35 -9.79 17.32
CA ARG A 119 -6.34 -10.84 17.10
C ARG A 119 -5.15 -10.29 16.30
N PRO A 120 -3.99 -10.95 16.32
CA PRO A 120 -2.87 -10.59 15.48
C PRO A 120 -3.16 -10.52 14.02
N THR A 121 -2.54 -9.50 13.45
CA THR A 121 -2.59 -9.24 12.04
C THR A 121 -1.18 -9.05 11.51
N PHE A 122 -1.03 -9.32 10.22
CA PHE A 122 0.22 -9.31 9.51
C PHE A 122 0.06 -8.50 8.23
N PHE A 123 1.19 -8.01 7.71
CA PHE A 123 1.19 -7.12 6.56
C PHE A 123 0.53 -7.73 5.31
N PHE A 124 0.71 -9.03 5.08
CA PHE A 124 0.17 -9.71 3.89
C PHE A 124 -1.37 -9.67 3.77
N TYR A 125 -2.11 -9.33 4.83
CA TYR A 125 -3.55 -9.07 4.75
C TYR A 125 -3.90 -7.82 3.92
N VAL A 126 -2.92 -6.98 3.59
CA VAL A 126 -3.10 -5.86 2.65
C VAL A 126 -3.29 -6.32 1.21
N LEU A 127 -2.91 -7.56 0.85
CA LEU A 127 -2.89 -8.04 -0.54
C LEU A 127 -4.21 -7.81 -1.29
N PRO A 128 -5.41 -8.12 -0.73
CA PRO A 128 -6.69 -7.88 -1.43
C PRO A 128 -7.00 -6.40 -1.67
N LEU A 129 -6.39 -5.48 -0.90
CA LEU A 129 -6.59 -4.04 -1.08
C LEU A 129 -5.80 -3.52 -2.29
N THR A 130 -4.71 -4.19 -2.67
CA THR A 130 -3.76 -3.70 -3.69
C THR A 130 -4.40 -3.39 -5.06
N PRO A 131 -5.37 -4.15 -5.60
CA PRO A 131 -6.01 -3.79 -6.85
C PRO A 131 -6.76 -2.46 -6.75
N PHE A 132 -7.40 -2.18 -5.61
CA PHE A 132 -8.13 -0.93 -5.38
C PHE A 132 -7.21 0.27 -5.13
N MET A 133 -6.04 0.02 -4.52
CA MET A 133 -4.97 1.01 -4.43
C MET A 133 -4.51 1.43 -5.82
N VAL A 134 -4.22 0.45 -6.70
CA VAL A 134 -3.81 0.69 -8.08
C VAL A 134 -4.92 1.39 -8.87
N LEU A 135 -6.17 0.94 -8.75
CA LEU A 135 -7.32 1.60 -9.40
C LEU A 135 -7.49 3.06 -8.96
N GLY A 136 -7.33 3.34 -7.66
CA GLY A 136 -7.36 4.70 -7.13
C GLY A 136 -6.26 5.57 -7.73
N ILE A 137 -5.04 5.04 -7.81
CA ILE A 137 -3.90 5.74 -8.42
C ILE A 137 -4.18 5.96 -9.91
N THR A 138 -4.64 4.95 -10.65
CA THR A 138 -5.00 5.07 -12.07
C THR A 138 -6.07 6.12 -12.30
N TYR A 139 -7.07 6.21 -11.41
CA TYR A 139 -8.10 7.25 -11.46
C TYR A 139 -7.49 8.65 -11.34
N VAL A 140 -6.57 8.86 -10.39
CA VAL A 140 -5.87 10.15 -10.22
C VAL A 140 -4.92 10.44 -11.37
N CYS A 141 -4.18 9.44 -11.86
CA CYS A 141 -3.32 9.58 -13.04
C CYS A 141 -4.11 9.97 -14.29
N ARG A 142 -5.32 9.41 -14.47
CA ARG A 142 -6.23 9.81 -15.54
C ARG A 142 -6.66 11.27 -15.38
N GLN A 143 -7.14 11.65 -14.19
CA GLN A 143 -7.55 13.03 -13.92
C GLN A 143 -6.40 14.02 -14.17
N ALA A 144 -5.18 13.69 -13.75
CA ALA A 144 -4.00 14.49 -14.01
C ALA A 144 -3.68 14.56 -15.52
N SER A 145 -3.74 13.42 -16.22
CA SER A 145 -3.45 13.37 -17.67
C SER A 145 -4.45 14.13 -18.53
N ASP A 146 -5.70 14.23 -18.06
CA ASP A 146 -6.80 14.96 -18.70
C ASP A 146 -6.87 16.43 -18.24
N ALA A 147 -6.11 16.81 -17.20
CA ALA A 147 -6.14 18.17 -16.64
C ALA A 147 -5.45 19.17 -17.58
N THR A 148 -6.20 20.19 -17.98
CA THR A 148 -5.71 21.33 -18.75
C THR A 148 -5.68 22.59 -17.87
N ILE A 149 -4.76 23.51 -18.20
CA ILE A 149 -4.70 24.81 -17.52
C ILE A 149 -5.73 25.73 -18.13
N VAL A 150 -6.66 26.23 -17.31
CA VAL A 150 -7.67 27.21 -17.70
C VAL A 150 -7.28 28.56 -17.09
N VAL A 151 -6.99 29.54 -17.94
CA VAL A 151 -6.75 30.91 -17.48
C VAL A 151 -8.10 31.54 -17.17
N ARG A 152 -8.27 32.04 -15.95
CA ARG A 152 -9.47 32.75 -15.52
C ARG A 152 -9.16 34.20 -15.23
N ASP A 153 -10.10 35.08 -15.55
CA ASP A 153 -10.03 36.48 -15.15
C ASP A 153 -9.95 36.60 -13.62
N ARG A 154 -9.13 37.51 -13.12
CA ARG A 154 -8.86 37.63 -11.68
C ARG A 154 -10.06 38.19 -10.92
N GLU A 155 -10.84 39.07 -11.53
CA GLU A 155 -11.97 39.74 -10.91
C GLU A 155 -13.26 38.96 -11.12
N THR A 156 -13.57 38.56 -12.36
CA THR A 156 -14.85 37.90 -12.67
C THR A 156 -14.81 36.39 -12.47
N ARG A 157 -13.62 35.78 -12.44
CA ARG A 157 -13.39 34.32 -12.46
C ARG A 157 -13.91 33.59 -13.69
N ASP A 158 -14.33 34.32 -14.72
CA ASP A 158 -14.71 33.76 -16.01
C ASP A 158 -13.48 33.25 -16.75
N VAL A 159 -13.68 32.34 -17.72
CA VAL A 159 -12.58 31.85 -18.55
C VAL A 159 -12.11 33.01 -19.44
N ALA A 160 -10.83 33.35 -19.35
CA ALA A 160 -10.24 34.42 -20.14
C ALA A 160 -10.30 34.08 -21.64
N ILE A 161 -10.25 35.09 -22.50
CA ILE A 161 -10.23 34.91 -23.96
C ILE A 161 -8.77 34.98 -24.42
N ASN A 162 -8.37 34.07 -25.31
CA ASN A 162 -7.05 34.07 -25.92
C ASN A 162 -6.96 35.23 -26.94
N PRO A 163 -6.05 36.21 -26.78
CA PRO A 163 -5.94 37.36 -27.69
C PRO A 163 -5.59 36.98 -29.14
N GLU A 164 -4.90 35.85 -29.35
CA GLU A 164 -4.42 35.41 -30.67
C GLU A 164 -5.50 34.64 -31.44
N THR A 165 -6.34 33.85 -30.75
CA THR A 165 -7.32 32.96 -31.40
C THR A 165 -8.77 33.42 -31.23
N GLY A 166 -9.05 34.35 -30.32
CA GLY A 166 -10.40 34.83 -30.00
C GLY A 166 -11.28 33.79 -29.28
N GLY A 167 -10.77 32.60 -28.98
CA GLY A 167 -11.46 31.53 -28.26
C GLY A 167 -11.15 31.51 -26.75
N PRO A 168 -11.74 30.56 -25.99
CA PRO A 168 -11.43 30.38 -24.57
C PRO A 168 -9.93 30.09 -24.34
N ALA A 169 -9.32 30.74 -23.35
CA ALA A 169 -7.91 30.58 -22.97
C ALA A 169 -7.68 29.28 -22.18
N ILE A 170 -7.90 28.15 -22.85
CA ILE A 170 -7.65 26.81 -22.34
C ILE A 170 -6.36 26.31 -22.99
N SER A 171 -5.40 25.89 -22.17
CA SER A 171 -4.16 25.31 -22.67
C SER A 171 -4.42 23.97 -23.36
N THR A 172 -3.85 23.80 -24.55
CA THR A 172 -3.76 22.51 -25.24
C THR A 172 -2.60 21.65 -24.72
N ALA A 173 -1.74 22.22 -23.85
CA ALA A 173 -0.61 21.51 -23.29
C ALA A 173 -1.06 20.61 -22.13
N PHE A 174 -0.75 19.32 -22.25
CA PHE A 174 -0.99 18.34 -21.20
C PHE A 174 0.12 18.35 -20.15
N VAL A 175 0.21 19.45 -19.40
CA VAL A 175 1.34 19.77 -18.50
C VAL A 175 1.61 18.67 -17.45
N TYR A 176 0.58 17.93 -17.03
CA TYR A 176 0.72 16.90 -15.99
C TYR A 176 1.07 15.50 -16.54
N ARG A 177 0.96 15.25 -17.85
CA ARG A 177 1.26 13.92 -18.43
C ARG A 177 2.71 13.47 -18.20
N PRO A 178 3.74 14.32 -18.35
CA PRO A 178 5.12 13.92 -18.05
C PRO A 178 5.29 13.41 -16.61
N PHE A 179 4.60 14.00 -15.64
CA PHE A 179 4.64 13.57 -14.24
C PHE A 179 3.97 12.21 -14.04
N VAL A 180 2.85 11.95 -14.73
CA VAL A 180 2.19 10.64 -14.72
C VAL A 180 3.11 9.57 -15.31
N VAL A 181 3.77 9.85 -16.44
CA VAL A 181 4.74 8.94 -17.06
C VAL A 181 5.92 8.68 -16.12
N ALA A 182 6.48 9.73 -15.52
CA ALA A 182 7.58 9.62 -14.56
C ALA A 182 7.18 8.76 -13.34
N TYR A 183 5.97 8.94 -12.82
CA TYR A 183 5.43 8.14 -11.73
C TYR A 183 5.35 6.64 -12.09
N VAL A 184 4.83 6.31 -13.28
CA VAL A 184 4.74 4.92 -13.74
C VAL A 184 6.14 4.31 -13.93
N ILE A 185 7.07 5.05 -14.52
CA ILE A 185 8.47 4.62 -14.66
C ILE A 185 9.09 4.36 -13.28
N ALA A 186 8.89 5.27 -12.33
CA ALA A 186 9.40 5.10 -10.96
C ALA A 186 8.82 3.85 -10.28
N ALA A 187 7.52 3.58 -10.43
CA ALA A 187 6.90 2.39 -9.88
C ALA A 187 7.53 1.10 -10.44
N VAL A 188 7.78 1.04 -11.75
CA VAL A 188 8.44 -0.11 -12.39
C VAL A 188 9.91 -0.23 -11.97
N ALA A 189 10.65 0.89 -11.94
CA ALA A 189 12.05 0.90 -11.54
C ALA A 189 12.23 0.41 -10.09
N VAL A 190 11.38 0.86 -9.17
CA VAL A 190 11.40 0.43 -7.77
C VAL A 190 11.02 -1.06 -7.64
N PHE A 191 10.08 -1.56 -8.45
CA PHE A 191 9.80 -2.99 -8.48
C PHE A 191 11.03 -3.81 -8.89
N ILE A 192 11.76 -3.38 -9.94
CA ILE A 192 12.99 -4.02 -10.38
C ILE A 192 14.07 -3.95 -9.27
N TRP A 193 14.19 -2.82 -8.58
CA TRP A 193 15.13 -2.66 -7.46
C TRP A 193 14.86 -3.62 -6.31
N PHE A 194 13.59 -3.87 -5.98
CA PHE A 194 13.19 -4.77 -4.90
C PHE A 194 13.15 -6.24 -5.35
N TRP A 195 13.27 -6.53 -6.65
CA TRP A 195 13.18 -7.89 -7.20
C TRP A 195 13.97 -8.95 -6.43
N PRO A 196 15.23 -8.73 -6.00
CA PRO A 196 15.99 -9.75 -5.27
C PRO A 196 15.33 -10.19 -3.96
N VAL A 197 14.71 -9.28 -3.21
CA VAL A 197 14.03 -9.63 -1.94
C VAL A 197 12.62 -10.17 -2.13
N LEU A 198 12.07 -10.09 -3.36
CA LEU A 198 10.80 -10.70 -3.72
C LEU A 198 10.95 -12.15 -4.18
N THR A 199 12.13 -12.51 -4.71
CA THR A 199 12.37 -13.83 -5.35
C THR A 199 13.45 -14.67 -4.67
N ALA A 200 13.86 -14.34 -3.44
CA ALA A 200 14.99 -14.99 -2.77
C ALA A 200 16.32 -14.90 -3.55
N GLY A 201 16.55 -13.79 -4.25
CA GLY A 201 17.81 -13.51 -4.92
C GLY A 201 18.93 -13.29 -3.92
N ARG A 202 20.07 -13.97 -4.13
CA ARG A 202 21.27 -13.80 -3.31
C ARG A 202 21.94 -12.47 -3.58
N ILE A 203 21.98 -11.60 -2.57
CA ILE A 203 22.58 -10.26 -2.68
C ILE A 203 23.58 -10.02 -1.55
N SER A 204 24.52 -9.10 -1.78
CA SER A 204 25.45 -8.67 -0.74
C SER A 204 24.73 -7.91 0.38
N MET A 205 25.29 -7.95 1.58
CA MET A 205 24.75 -7.21 2.72
C MET A 205 24.71 -5.69 2.47
N LEU A 206 25.62 -5.16 1.65
CA LEU A 206 25.62 -3.75 1.24
C LEU A 206 24.41 -3.43 0.36
N HIS A 207 24.10 -4.27 -0.64
CA HIS A 207 22.94 -4.10 -1.49
C HIS A 207 21.65 -4.28 -0.68
N TRP A 208 21.58 -5.25 0.22
CA TRP A 208 20.41 -5.41 1.07
C TRP A 208 20.11 -4.16 1.92
N ARG A 209 21.15 -3.49 2.45
CA ARG A 209 20.99 -2.22 3.19
C ARG A 209 20.45 -1.06 2.34
N THR A 210 20.57 -1.09 1.02
CA THR A 210 19.96 -0.07 0.14
C THR A 210 18.50 -0.38 -0.19
N ILE A 211 18.02 -1.59 0.13
CA ILE A 211 16.61 -1.99 0.05
C ILE A 211 15.91 -1.72 1.39
N VAL A 212 16.57 -1.97 2.52
CA VAL A 212 16.00 -1.74 3.85
C VAL A 212 16.10 -0.26 4.23
N TRP A 213 15.06 0.52 3.91
CA TRP A 213 15.05 1.97 4.13
C TRP A 213 14.79 2.38 5.57
N PHE A 214 14.03 1.58 6.32
CA PHE A 214 13.72 1.86 7.72
C PHE A 214 14.11 0.67 8.61
N ASN A 215 14.54 0.97 9.83
CA ASN A 215 14.81 -0.06 10.84
C ASN A 215 13.59 -0.94 11.13
N ALA A 216 12.38 -0.41 10.95
CA ALA A 216 11.14 -1.16 11.16
C ALA A 216 10.84 -2.19 10.07
N TRP A 217 11.62 -2.26 8.98
CA TRP A 217 11.46 -3.28 7.93
C TRP A 217 12.11 -4.62 8.28
N ILE A 218 12.86 -4.67 9.38
CA ILE A 218 13.61 -5.84 9.84
C ILE A 218 13.28 -6.21 11.28
#